data_AF-A0A6N7H7I6-F1
#
_entry.id   AF-A0A6N7H7I6-F1
#
_cell.length_a   1.000
_cell.length_b   1.000
_cell.length_c   1.000
_cell.angle_alpha   90.00
_cell.angle_beta   90.00
_cell.angle_gamma   90.00
#
_symmetry.space_group_name_H-M   'P 1'
#
loop_
_entity.id
_entity.type
_entity.pdbx_description
1 polymer ?
#
loop_
_entity_poly.entity_id
_entity_poly.type
_entity_poly.pdbx_seq_one_letter_code
_entity_poly.pdbx_strand_id
1 'polypeptide(L)'
;MLRGASRDVYAGSDSVGDAAALLDAAQLVPAALGEVPAADELARAFATFVGEHGDDLRHGSVWVNDAADGLVSSADDYERRDDTAAGDLTAAGPA
;
A
#
# COMPACT_ATOMS: atom_id res chain seq x y z
N MET A 1 4.45 -11.34 15.41
CA MET A 1 3.07 -11.70 15.03
C MET A 1 2.90 -11.38 13.55
N LEU A 2 2.71 -12.40 12.71
CA LEU A 2 2.61 -12.21 11.25
C LEU A 2 1.35 -11.44 10.85
N ARG A 3 0.20 -11.73 11.49
CA ARG A 3 -1.04 -10.94 11.33
C ARG A 3 -0.90 -9.47 11.73
N GLY A 4 -0.11 -9.18 12.76
CA GLY A 4 0.17 -7.80 13.20
C GLY A 4 0.96 -7.05 12.14
N ALA A 5 2.03 -7.67 11.63
CA ALA A 5 2.81 -7.12 10.53
C ALA A 5 1.97 -6.92 9.26
N SER A 6 1.11 -7.87 8.88
CA SER A 6 0.18 -7.71 7.75
C SER A 6 -0.72 -6.49 7.91
N ARG A 7 -1.28 -6.26 9.11
CA ARG A 7 -2.16 -5.12 9.38
C ARG A 7 -1.42 -3.78 9.21
N ASP A 8 -0.19 -3.70 9.69
CA ASP A 8 0.65 -2.50 9.54
C ASP A 8 1.03 -2.24 8.07
N VAL A 9 1.25 -3.31 7.29
CA VAL A 9 1.52 -3.22 5.84
C VAL A 9 0.29 -2.71 5.08
N TYR A 10 -0.93 -3.20 5.37
CA TYR A 10 -2.15 -2.64 4.77
C TYR A 10 -2.33 -1.16 5.09
N ALA A 11 -2.13 -0.75 6.35
CA ALA A 11 -2.26 0.65 6.74
C ALA A 11 -1.25 1.55 5.98
N GLY A 12 -0.03 1.06 5.74
CA GLY A 12 0.97 1.74 4.91
C GLY A 12 0.53 1.83 3.45
N SER A 13 -0.03 0.76 2.90
CA SER A 13 -0.55 0.71 1.53
C SER A 13 -1.70 1.70 1.29
N ASP A 14 -2.68 1.72 2.19
CA ASP A 14 -3.80 2.67 2.15
C ASP A 14 -3.28 4.12 2.18
N SER A 15 -2.29 4.40 3.03
CA SER A 15 -1.68 5.73 3.12
C SER A 15 -0.97 6.14 1.82
N VAL A 16 -0.35 5.19 1.11
CA VAL A 16 0.27 5.43 -0.20
C VAL A 16 -0.79 5.67 -1.28
N GLY A 17 -1.90 4.92 -1.25
CA GLY A 17 -3.04 5.13 -2.13
C GLY A 17 -3.69 6.50 -1.93
N ASP A 18 -3.90 6.90 -0.68
CA ASP A 18 -4.44 8.22 -0.32
C ASP A 18 -3.52 9.35 -0.78
N ALA A 19 -2.20 9.20 -0.63
CA ALA A 19 -1.23 10.17 -1.13
C ALA A 19 -1.28 10.30 -2.67
N ALA A 20 -1.44 9.18 -3.38
CA ALA A 20 -1.61 9.19 -4.84
C ALA A 20 -2.90 9.91 -5.24
N ALA A 21 -4.01 9.67 -4.54
CA ALA A 21 -5.29 10.34 -4.79
C ALA A 21 -5.23 11.85 -4.51
N LEU A 22 -4.53 12.26 -3.45
CA LEU A 22 -4.31 13.68 -3.13
C LEU A 22 -3.48 14.39 -4.20
N LEU A 23 -2.47 13.71 -4.75
CA LEU A 23 -1.66 14.24 -5.85
C LEU A 23 -2.47 14.36 -7.14
N ASP A 24 -3.27 13.36 -7.48
CA ASP A 24 -4.15 13.38 -8.67
C ASP A 24 -5.22 14.49 -8.59
N ALA A 25 -5.75 14.74 -7.39
CA ALA A 25 -6.69 15.83 -7.14
C ALA A 25 -6.01 17.22 -7.10
N ALA A 26 -4.70 17.28 -6.86
CA ALA A 26 -3.97 18.53 -6.83
C ALA A 26 -3.80 19.06 -8.26
N GLN A 27 -4.47 20.17 -8.57
CA GLN A 27 -4.23 20.92 -9.80
C GLN A 27 -3.79 22.33 -9.45
N LEU A 28 -2.62 22.73 -9.96
CA LEU A 28 -2.21 24.13 -9.96
C LEU A 28 -2.85 24.83 -11.16
N VAL A 29 -3.78 25.74 -10.87
CA VAL A 29 -4.37 26.62 -11.89
C VAL A 29 -3.47 27.84 -12.04
N PRO A 30 -2.83 28.08 -13.20
CA PRO A 30 -1.91 29.22 -13.37
C PRO A 30 -2.55 30.57 -13.05
N ALA A 31 -3.82 30.75 -13.41
CA ALA A 31 -4.59 31.95 -13.09
C ALA A 31 -4.72 32.22 -11.57
N ALA A 32 -4.66 31.18 -10.73
CA ALA A 32 -4.67 31.31 -9.28
C ALA A 32 -3.28 31.65 -8.69
N LEU A 33 -2.20 31.45 -9.46
CA LEU A 33 -0.82 31.74 -9.09
C LEU A 33 -0.37 33.16 -9.49
N GLY A 34 -1.26 33.91 -10.17
CA GLY A 34 -0.99 35.23 -10.73
C GLY A 34 -0.54 35.16 -12.20
N GLU A 35 -0.83 36.20 -12.98
CA GLU A 35 -0.51 36.29 -14.42
C GLU A 35 0.98 36.59 -14.67
N VAL A 36 1.88 35.82 -14.02
CA VAL A 36 3.32 35.89 -14.25
C VAL A 36 3.75 34.71 -15.12
N PRO A 37 4.68 34.88 -16.07
CA PRO A 37 5.14 33.77 -16.93
C PRO A 37 5.63 32.53 -16.16
N ALA A 38 6.18 32.72 -14.95
CA ALA A 38 6.63 31.64 -14.08
C ALA A 38 5.48 30.77 -13.52
N ALA A 39 4.24 31.27 -13.51
CA ALA A 39 3.07 30.52 -13.04
C ALA A 39 2.72 29.35 -13.97
N ASP A 40 2.81 29.55 -15.29
CA ASP A 40 2.59 28.50 -16.28
C ASP A 40 3.69 27.42 -16.21
N GLU A 41 4.94 27.85 -16.00
CA GLU A 41 6.07 26.93 -15.84
C GLU A 41 5.92 26.08 -14.58
N LEU A 42 5.57 26.69 -13.45
CA LEU A 42 5.31 25.99 -12.20
C LEU A 42 4.15 25.01 -12.31
N ALA A 43 3.03 25.43 -12.92
CA ALA A 43 1.88 24.57 -13.11
C ALA A 43 2.20 23.36 -14.01
N ARG A 44 3.00 23.54 -15.06
CA ARG A 44 3.48 22.43 -15.91
C ARG A 44 4.42 21.50 -15.17
N ALA A 45 5.40 22.03 -14.43
CA ALA A 45 6.32 21.21 -13.65
C ALA A 45 5.57 20.38 -12.60
N PHE A 46 4.57 20.97 -11.95
CA PHE A 46 3.71 20.27 -11.00
C PHE A 46 2.87 19.19 -11.68
N ALA A 47 2.30 19.47 -12.86
CA ALA A 47 1.55 18.47 -13.63
C ALA A 47 2.43 17.27 -14.05
N THR A 48 3.68 17.52 -14.47
CA THR A 48 4.65 16.44 -14.75
C THR A 48 4.97 15.65 -13.49
N PHE A 49 5.27 16.32 -12.38
CA PHE A 49 5.56 15.67 -11.10
C PHE A 49 4.40 14.78 -10.63
N VAL A 50 3.16 15.29 -10.69
CA VAL A 50 1.96 14.53 -10.33
C VAL A 50 1.74 13.35 -11.27
N GLY A 51 1.95 13.53 -12.58
CA GLY A 51 1.80 12.43 -13.54
C GLY A 51 2.82 11.30 -13.31
N GLU A 52 4.10 11.63 -13.16
CA GLU A 52 5.17 10.66 -12.96
C GLU A 52 5.04 9.95 -11.60
N HIS A 53 4.88 10.70 -10.51
CA HIS A 53 4.85 10.11 -9.17
C HIS A 53 3.49 9.56 -8.77
N GLY A 54 2.40 10.10 -9.32
CA GLY A 54 1.04 9.61 -9.04
C GLY A 54 0.83 8.19 -9.58
N ASP A 55 1.36 7.88 -10.77
CA ASP A 55 1.32 6.53 -11.32
C ASP A 55 2.23 5.56 -10.54
N ASP A 56 3.43 6.00 -10.15
CA ASP A 56 4.35 5.20 -9.33
C ASP A 56 3.77 4.86 -7.95
N LEU A 57 3.15 5.83 -7.28
CA LEU A 57 2.51 5.60 -5.97
C LEU A 57 1.32 4.64 -6.10
N ARG A 58 0.52 4.77 -7.15
CA ARG A 58 -0.62 3.88 -7.39
C ARG A 58 -0.16 2.44 -7.62
N HIS A 59 0.84 2.23 -8.49
CA HIS A 59 1.43 0.92 -8.70
C HIS A 59 2.10 0.36 -7.43
N GLY A 60 2.80 1.22 -6.67
CA GLY A 60 3.41 0.85 -5.41
C GLY A 60 2.39 0.35 -4.37
N SER A 61 1.26 1.04 -4.23
CA SER A 61 0.19 0.62 -3.30
C SER A 61 -0.36 -0.78 -3.62
N VAL A 62 -0.55 -1.11 -4.91
CA VAL A 62 -0.99 -2.45 -5.32
C VAL A 62 0.01 -3.51 -4.89
N TRP A 63 1.31 -3.26 -5.12
CA TRP A 63 2.34 -4.21 -4.74
C TRP A 63 2.45 -4.43 -3.22
N VAL A 64 2.26 -3.37 -2.43
CA VAL A 64 2.26 -3.46 -0.96
C VAL A 64 1.04 -4.24 -0.46
N ASN A 65 -0.13 -4.08 -1.08
CA ASN A 65 -1.32 -4.89 -0.77
C ASN A 65 -1.11 -6.37 -1.09
N ASP A 66 -0.56 -6.70 -2.25
CA ASP A 66 -0.25 -8.09 -2.62
C ASP A 66 0.72 -8.74 -1.63
N ALA A 67 1.71 -7.98 -1.14
CA ALA A 67 2.63 -8.44 -0.11
C ALA A 67 1.92 -8.68 1.24
N ALA A 68 0.97 -7.81 1.61
CA ALA A 68 0.16 -7.98 2.81
C ALA A 68 -0.72 -9.24 2.75
N ASP A 69 -1.39 -9.47 1.61
CA ASP A 69 -2.18 -10.67 1.32
C ASP A 69 -1.32 -11.94 1.48
N GLY A 70 -0.12 -11.94 0.92
CA GLY A 70 0.83 -13.05 1.03
C GLY A 70 1.26 -13.34 2.47
N LEU A 71 1.45 -12.30 3.29
CA LEU A 71 1.76 -12.45 4.71
C LEU A 71 0.58 -13.05 5.50
N VAL A 72 -0.66 -12.64 5.21
CA VAL A 72 -1.87 -13.20 5.84
C VAL A 72 -2.02 -14.67 5.47
N SER A 73 -1.94 -15.01 4.18
CA SER A 73 -2.05 -16.39 3.72
C SER A 73 -0.98 -17.29 4.35
N SER A 74 0.24 -16.79 4.50
CA SER A 74 1.33 -17.53 5.15
C SER A 74 1.06 -17.75 6.64
N ALA A 75 0.41 -16.80 7.32
CA ALA A 75 0.03 -16.92 8.73
C ALA A 75 -1.04 -18.00 8.92
N ASP A 76 -2.06 -17.99 8.06
CA ASP A 76 -3.16 -18.96 8.09
C ASP A 76 -2.67 -20.37 7.79
N ASP A 77 -1.74 -20.50 6.84
CA ASP A 77 -1.10 -21.78 6.52
C ASP A 77 -0.26 -22.32 7.67
N TYR A 78 0.45 -21.45 8.38
CA TYR A 78 1.22 -21.83 9.55
C TYR A 78 0.32 -22.32 10.68
N GLU A 79 -0.72 -21.55 11.03
CA GLU A 79 -1.68 -21.92 12.09
C GLU A 79 -2.38 -23.24 11.78
N ARG A 80 -2.81 -23.44 10.53
CA ARG A 80 -3.45 -24.71 10.11
C ARG A 80 -2.52 -25.92 10.26
N ARG A 81 -1.25 -25.76 9.92
CA ARG A 81 -0.24 -26.82 10.07
C ARG A 81 0.05 -27.09 11.54
N ASP A 82 0.11 -26.05 12.37
CA ASP A 82 0.29 -26.16 13.81
C ASP A 82 -0.87 -26.90 14.47
N ASP A 83 -2.12 -26.52 14.15
CA ASP A 83 -3.33 -27.18 14.63
C ASP A 83 -3.39 -28.67 14.21
N THR A 84 -2.98 -28.97 12.97
CA THR A 84 -2.91 -30.35 12.47
C THR A 84 -1.88 -31.15 13.26
N ALA A 85 -0.68 -30.60 13.45
CA ALA A 85 0.38 -31.27 14.20
C ALA A 85 0.00 -31.48 15.68
N ALA A 86 -0.66 -30.50 16.30
CA ALA A 86 -1.18 -30.61 17.66
C ALA A 86 -2.28 -31.68 17.76
N GLY A 87 -3.19 -31.75 16.79
CA GLY A 87 -4.22 -32.78 16.68
C GLY A 87 -3.63 -34.18 16.55
N ASP A 88 -2.63 -34.36 15.69
CA ASP A 88 -1.92 -35.62 15.51
C ASP A 88 -1.20 -36.07 16.80
N LEU A 89 -0.57 -35.13 17.51
CA LEU A 89 0.08 -35.40 18.80
C LEU A 89 -0.92 -35.87 19.85
N THR A 90 -2.10 -35.24 19.88
CA THR A 90 -3.17 -35.57 20.82
C THR A 90 -3.79 -36.93 20.50
N ALA A 91 -3.93 -37.26 19.22
CA ALA A 91 -4.44 -38.55 18.76
C ALA A 91 -3.45 -39.71 18.97
N ALA A 92 -2.14 -39.43 18.97
CA ALA A 92 -1.09 -40.42 19.20
C ALA A 92 -1.02 -40.90 20.66
N GLY A 93 -1.45 -40.08 21.64
CA GLY A 93 -1.45 -40.39 23.08
C GLY A 93 -0.06 -40.60 23.69
N PRO A 94 0.13 -40.41 25.02
CA PRO A 94 1.36 -40.84 25.67
C PRO A 94 1.36 -42.37 25.72
N ALA A 95 2.46 -42.98 25.28
CA ALA A 95 2.69 -44.42 25.35
C ALA A 95 2.60 -44.98 26.79
#